data_AF-A0A6C0E172-F1
#
_entry.id   AF-A0A6C0E172-F1
#
_cell.length_a   1.000
_cell.length_b   1.000
_cell.length_c   1.000
_cell.angle_alpha   90.00
_cell.angle_beta   90.00
_cell.angle_gamma   90.00
#
_symmetry.space_group_name_H-M   'P 1'
#
loop_
_entity.id
_entity.type
_entity.pdbx_description
1 polymer ?
#
loop_
_entity_poly.entity_id
_entity_poly.type
_entity_poly.pdbx_seq_one_letter_code
_entity_poly.pdbx_strand_id
1 'polypeptide(L)'
;MIIFILLNIFLVSLAQTECGIYLPNQFLSQIGLATPFILQTSKSSNIECSITNPKTTVFVEALILDIETKLITVYNPLIVNDISQVEINPEIPTFSKNSIVSLWFSSNSLSFSFINIYPTCVDGTIDSKFKYFAYCNTDLFFSTALKLNVNIIELKKNCPSIRSFSFINEYQSYKTLSSYLITDKLKVAQNLQKNRNILNTITVIENTNDGNKLLVDYVHQALSCNTFKVLDNIENVLKPSLALNELQAYLRNDTAYVMELNPMILSDNNKLKLYRIGVNQPIDYPIIFSNYCVSLAEETKMFMYNNYDILSVYKSPDQYVASNLLTYMAIRFINAWWQLNCSFHSKKTPPIKINYDDNGIGVSTIINMNNNSTNKLIEEKEQQKNEIITITLTIILSVLTIFFCSSIYWLIKKHNKDLKDLKKAIIKTFSTIVVDAHKITPVNEKIESDDILIQIDYETFFSDTTKLQKEIEQEKENNKKKVYERIKAKKK
;
A
#
# COMPACT_ATOMS: atom_id res chain seq x y z
N MET A 1 0.88 -22.90 -16.01
CA MET A 1 0.55 -22.41 -14.66
C MET A 1 0.00 -20.97 -14.64
N ILE A 2 0.32 -20.11 -15.63
CA ILE A 2 -0.28 -18.76 -15.79
C ILE A 2 -1.78 -18.80 -16.22
N ILE A 3 -2.24 -19.93 -16.75
CA ILE A 3 -3.60 -20.12 -17.27
C ILE A 3 -4.65 -20.39 -16.17
N PHE A 4 -4.24 -20.72 -14.94
CA PHE A 4 -5.18 -20.95 -13.83
C PHE A 4 -5.56 -19.67 -13.06
N ILE A 5 -4.86 -18.55 -13.30
CA ILE A 5 -5.09 -17.28 -12.59
C ILE A 5 -6.05 -16.35 -13.36
N LEU A 6 -6.21 -16.53 -14.68
CA LEU A 6 -7.01 -15.64 -15.52
C LEU A 6 -8.45 -16.13 -15.80
N LEU A 7 -8.87 -17.28 -15.27
CA LEU A 7 -10.20 -17.86 -15.51
C LEU A 7 -11.21 -17.62 -14.38
N ASN A 8 -11.12 -16.49 -13.66
CA ASN A 8 -12.12 -16.05 -12.68
C ASN A 8 -12.77 -14.69 -13.02
N ILE A 9 -12.50 -14.13 -14.20
CA ILE A 9 -13.07 -12.85 -14.62
C ILE A 9 -14.04 -13.08 -15.78
N PHE A 10 -15.15 -13.76 -15.51
CA PHE A 10 -16.34 -13.72 -16.37
C PHE A 10 -17.60 -13.75 -15.50
N LEU A 11 -18.21 -12.58 -15.35
CA LEU A 11 -19.63 -12.31 -15.15
C LEU A 11 -20.43 -13.40 -14.41
N VAL A 12 -20.34 -13.40 -13.09
CA VAL A 12 -21.51 -13.75 -12.28
C VAL A 12 -22.08 -12.42 -11.79
N SER A 13 -23.22 -12.01 -12.33
CA SER A 13 -24.16 -11.17 -11.58
C SER A 13 -24.65 -12.02 -10.41
N LEU A 14 -23.82 -12.14 -9.37
CA LEU A 14 -24.24 -12.73 -8.11
C LEU A 14 -25.30 -11.80 -7.56
N ALA A 15 -26.52 -12.29 -7.40
CA ALA A 15 -27.45 -11.72 -6.44
C ALA A 15 -26.66 -11.43 -5.17
N GLN A 16 -26.49 -10.14 -4.83
CA GLN A 16 -25.64 -9.76 -3.71
C GLN A 16 -26.24 -10.37 -2.44
N THR A 17 -25.49 -11.30 -1.85
CA THR A 17 -25.79 -11.87 -0.54
C THR A 17 -25.48 -10.79 0.49
N GLU A 18 -26.53 -10.14 0.98
CA GLU A 18 -26.42 -9.03 1.91
C GLU A 18 -26.91 -9.47 3.30
N CYS A 19 -26.08 -9.36 4.33
CA CYS A 19 -26.56 -9.41 5.70
C CYS A 19 -27.25 -8.10 6.06
N GLY A 20 -28.29 -8.21 6.87
CA GLY A 20 -28.88 -7.06 7.53
C GLY A 20 -28.30 -6.87 8.93
N ILE A 21 -27.98 -5.63 9.29
CA ILE A 21 -27.66 -5.26 10.67
C ILE A 21 -28.79 -4.40 11.24
N TYR A 22 -29.30 -4.82 12.39
CA TYR A 22 -30.21 -4.03 13.22
C TYR A 22 -29.45 -3.41 14.38
N LEU A 23 -29.62 -2.10 14.56
CA LEU A 23 -29.06 -1.35 15.67
C LEU A 23 -30.16 -1.16 16.72
N PRO A 24 -29.85 -1.31 18.02
CA PRO A 24 -30.81 -1.06 19.08
C PRO A 24 -31.24 0.41 19.12
N ASN A 25 -32.36 0.68 19.78
CA ASN A 25 -32.76 2.05 20.06
C ASN A 25 -31.65 2.77 20.84
N GLN A 26 -31.41 4.03 20.50
CA GLN A 26 -30.37 4.84 21.13
C GLN A 26 -28.98 4.19 21.07
N PHE A 27 -28.62 3.53 19.95
CA PHE A 27 -27.35 2.80 19.76
C PHE A 27 -26.05 3.61 20.01
N LEU A 28 -26.13 4.94 20.12
CA LEU A 28 -25.01 5.82 20.50
C LEU A 28 -24.98 6.18 22.00
N SER A 29 -25.91 5.66 22.80
CA SER A 29 -25.95 5.82 24.25
C SER A 29 -25.20 4.70 24.97
N GLN A 30 -24.91 4.88 26.26
CA GLN A 30 -24.28 3.85 27.10
C GLN A 30 -25.04 2.51 27.03
N ILE A 31 -26.36 2.55 27.25
CA ILE A 31 -27.23 1.37 27.21
C ILE A 31 -27.32 0.80 25.78
N GLY A 32 -27.40 1.67 24.78
CA GLY A 32 -27.45 1.25 23.38
C GLY A 32 -26.20 0.50 22.93
N LEU A 33 -25.01 0.97 23.31
CA LEU A 33 -23.74 0.28 23.04
C LEU A 33 -23.62 -1.07 23.78
N ALA A 34 -24.20 -1.18 24.97
CA ALA A 34 -24.24 -2.43 25.73
C ALA A 34 -25.33 -3.41 25.24
N THR A 35 -26.28 -2.94 24.44
CA THR A 35 -27.32 -3.79 23.87
C THR A 35 -26.78 -4.48 22.62
N PRO A 36 -26.84 -5.81 22.51
CA PRO A 36 -26.33 -6.52 21.34
C PRO A 36 -26.98 -6.05 20.03
N PHE A 37 -26.16 -5.87 19.00
CA PHE A 37 -26.60 -5.56 17.65
C PHE A 37 -26.93 -6.87 16.93
N ILE A 38 -27.98 -6.87 16.11
CA ILE A 38 -28.49 -8.12 15.55
C ILE A 38 -28.07 -8.25 14.08
N LEU A 39 -27.36 -9.34 13.77
CA LEU A 39 -26.98 -9.75 12.43
C LEU A 39 -28.00 -10.75 11.88
N GLN A 40 -28.70 -10.38 10.81
CA GLN A 40 -29.71 -11.22 10.17
C GLN A 40 -29.32 -11.57 8.74
N THR A 41 -29.69 -12.78 8.33
CA THR A 41 -29.63 -13.19 6.93
C THR A 41 -30.75 -12.47 6.17
N SER A 42 -30.41 -11.72 5.10
CA SER A 42 -31.44 -11.18 4.21
C SER A 42 -32.22 -12.30 3.55
N LYS A 43 -33.52 -12.08 3.31
CA LYS A 43 -34.41 -13.04 2.64
C LYS A 43 -33.93 -13.45 1.25
N SER A 44 -33.14 -12.59 0.59
CA SER A 44 -32.57 -12.85 -0.73
C SER A 44 -31.22 -13.56 -0.70
N SER A 45 -30.63 -13.79 0.48
CA SER A 45 -29.30 -14.40 0.60
C SER A 45 -29.38 -15.92 0.64
N ASN A 46 -28.57 -16.57 -0.20
CA ASN A 46 -28.34 -18.02 -0.15
C ASN A 46 -27.24 -18.42 0.86
N ILE A 47 -26.62 -17.45 1.52
CA ILE A 47 -25.57 -17.65 2.52
C ILE A 47 -26.09 -17.17 3.86
N GLU A 48 -26.01 -18.02 4.87
CA GLU A 48 -26.36 -17.68 6.25
C GLU A 48 -25.33 -16.70 6.84
N CYS A 49 -25.85 -15.57 7.32
CA CYS A 49 -25.08 -14.62 8.10
C CYS A 49 -24.92 -15.17 9.51
N SER A 50 -23.69 -15.45 9.93
CA SER A 50 -23.43 -16.01 11.25
C SER A 50 -22.26 -15.31 11.92
N ILE A 51 -22.48 -14.84 13.15
CA ILE A 51 -21.42 -14.23 13.95
C ILE A 51 -20.33 -15.25 14.30
N THR A 52 -20.69 -16.54 14.40
CA THR A 52 -19.74 -17.59 14.79
C THR A 52 -18.95 -18.15 13.61
N ASN A 53 -19.26 -17.73 12.38
CA ASN A 53 -18.50 -18.08 11.20
C ASN A 53 -17.47 -16.97 10.88
N PRO A 54 -16.15 -17.24 10.97
CA PRO A 54 -15.10 -16.25 10.72
C PRO A 54 -15.13 -15.61 9.32
N LYS A 55 -15.79 -16.25 8.35
CA LYS A 55 -15.94 -15.70 6.99
C LYS A 55 -17.10 -14.71 6.88
N THR A 56 -18.21 -14.96 7.57
CA THR A 56 -19.47 -14.21 7.41
C THR A 56 -19.78 -13.26 8.57
N THR A 57 -18.95 -13.26 9.60
CA THR A 57 -19.08 -12.37 10.76
C THR A 57 -18.91 -10.88 10.41
N VAL A 58 -19.55 -10.04 11.21
CA VAL A 58 -19.42 -8.58 11.17
C VAL A 58 -18.90 -8.10 12.53
N PHE A 59 -18.02 -7.11 12.49
CA PHE A 59 -17.40 -6.49 13.63
C PHE A 59 -17.85 -5.04 13.76
N VAL A 60 -17.97 -4.56 15.00
CA VAL A 60 -18.22 -3.16 15.30
C VAL A 60 -17.22 -2.63 16.32
N GLU A 61 -16.74 -1.42 16.09
CA GLU A 61 -15.84 -0.67 16.97
C GLU A 61 -16.48 0.69 17.24
N ALA A 62 -16.51 1.09 18.51
CA ALA A 62 -17.03 2.37 18.96
C ALA A 62 -15.90 3.21 19.56
N LEU A 63 -15.81 4.47 19.14
CA LEU A 63 -14.97 5.46 19.81
C LEU A 63 -15.85 6.50 20.48
N ILE A 64 -15.45 6.83 21.71
CA ILE A 64 -16.16 7.75 22.58
C ILE A 64 -15.20 8.89 22.89
N LEU A 65 -15.49 10.09 22.37
CA LEU A 65 -14.76 11.32 22.66
C LEU A 65 -15.50 12.09 23.75
N ASP A 66 -14.90 12.20 24.93
CA ASP A 66 -15.38 13.07 25.98
C ASP A 66 -14.89 14.50 25.73
N ILE A 67 -15.82 15.44 25.56
CA ILE A 67 -15.50 16.82 25.16
C ILE A 67 -14.82 17.60 26.29
N GLU A 68 -15.15 17.31 27.54
CA GLU A 68 -14.64 18.04 28.72
C GLU A 68 -13.19 17.66 29.02
N THR A 69 -12.91 16.35 29.01
CA THR A 69 -11.58 15.79 29.28
C THR A 69 -10.70 15.70 28.04
N LYS A 70 -11.29 15.78 26.83
CA LYS A 70 -10.63 15.57 25.53
C LYS A 70 -10.02 14.17 25.38
N LEU A 71 -10.52 13.21 26.14
CA LEU A 71 -10.08 11.83 26.10
C LEU A 71 -10.93 11.05 25.10
N ILE A 72 -10.26 10.19 24.34
CA ILE A 72 -10.92 9.17 23.51
C ILE A 72 -10.83 7.84 24.25
N THR A 73 -11.90 7.06 24.24
CA THR A 73 -11.89 5.66 24.67
C THR A 73 -12.47 4.76 23.58
N VAL A 74 -12.09 3.48 23.60
CA VAL A 74 -12.58 2.46 22.66
C VAL A 74 -13.57 1.56 23.39
N TYR A 75 -14.64 1.16 22.71
CA TYR A 75 -15.58 0.15 23.17
C TYR A 75 -15.98 -0.73 21.99
N ASN A 76 -16.11 -2.04 22.18
CA ASN A 76 -16.48 -2.97 21.11
C ASN A 76 -17.88 -3.53 21.38
N PRO A 77 -18.96 -2.95 20.81
CA PRO A 77 -20.30 -3.49 20.96
C PRO A 77 -20.38 -4.94 20.48
N LEU A 78 -21.26 -5.71 21.08
CA LEU A 78 -21.45 -7.11 20.70
C LEU A 78 -22.41 -7.21 19.51
N ILE A 79 -22.04 -7.98 18.49
CA ILE A 79 -22.97 -8.40 17.43
C ILE A 79 -23.34 -9.87 17.67
N VAL A 80 -24.61 -10.23 17.51
CA VAL A 80 -25.12 -11.61 17.60
C VAL A 80 -26.17 -11.84 16.52
N ASN A 81 -26.45 -13.09 16.16
CA ASN A 81 -27.62 -13.39 15.31
C ASN A 81 -28.93 -13.35 16.10
N ASP A 82 -28.87 -13.72 17.37
CA ASP A 82 -30.01 -13.74 18.29
C ASP A 82 -29.53 -13.46 19.72
N ILE A 83 -30.34 -12.77 20.53
CA ILE A 83 -29.98 -12.41 21.91
C ILE A 83 -29.67 -13.63 22.79
N SER A 84 -30.24 -14.79 22.48
CA SER A 84 -29.96 -16.03 23.19
C SER A 84 -28.53 -16.50 22.98
N GLN A 85 -27.82 -16.03 21.94
CA GLN A 85 -26.42 -16.36 21.71
C GLN A 85 -25.44 -15.63 22.63
N VAL A 86 -25.89 -14.64 23.40
CA VAL A 86 -25.02 -13.93 24.34
C VAL A 86 -24.60 -14.89 25.47
N GLU A 87 -23.30 -15.15 25.59
CA GLU A 87 -22.76 -15.95 26.69
C GLU A 87 -22.59 -15.11 27.96
N ILE A 88 -22.00 -13.91 27.80
CA ILE A 88 -21.79 -12.93 28.86
C ILE A 88 -22.37 -11.62 28.37
N ASN A 89 -23.31 -11.05 29.14
CA ASN A 89 -23.91 -9.76 28.81
C ASN A 89 -22.84 -8.69 28.63
N PRO A 90 -22.93 -7.85 27.59
CA PRO A 90 -21.98 -6.76 27.41
C PRO A 90 -22.02 -5.81 28.61
N GLU A 91 -20.85 -5.33 29.01
CA GLU A 91 -20.78 -4.36 30.09
C GLU A 91 -21.11 -2.96 29.60
N ILE A 92 -21.78 -2.19 30.44
CA ILE A 92 -22.23 -0.85 30.09
C ILE A 92 -21.04 0.10 30.09
N PRO A 93 -20.70 0.74 28.95
CA PRO A 93 -19.66 1.75 28.91
C PRO A 93 -20.05 2.98 29.72
N THR A 94 -19.06 3.65 30.29
CA THR A 94 -19.22 4.87 31.09
C THR A 94 -18.62 6.07 30.36
N PHE A 95 -19.44 7.11 30.18
CA PHE A 95 -19.04 8.37 29.54
C PHE A 95 -20.07 9.48 29.79
N SER A 96 -19.66 10.74 29.70
CA SER A 96 -20.56 11.87 29.94
C SER A 96 -21.66 11.99 28.87
N LYS A 97 -22.81 12.61 29.21
CA LYS A 97 -23.88 12.87 28.24
C LYS A 97 -23.43 13.76 27.06
N ASN A 98 -22.35 14.51 27.24
CA ASN A 98 -21.76 15.39 26.24
C ASN A 98 -20.74 14.67 25.35
N SER A 99 -20.48 13.38 25.56
CA SER A 99 -19.54 12.62 24.74
C SER A 99 -20.07 12.38 23.34
N ILE A 100 -19.18 12.40 22.35
CA ILE A 100 -19.48 12.03 20.97
C ILE A 100 -19.14 10.56 20.79
N VAL A 101 -20.12 9.77 20.34
CA VAL A 101 -19.95 8.35 20.05
C VAL A 101 -20.03 8.12 18.55
N SER A 102 -19.07 7.39 18.01
CA SER A 102 -19.04 6.99 16.60
C SER A 102 -18.80 5.50 16.47
N LEU A 103 -19.36 4.92 15.43
CA LEU A 103 -19.29 3.49 15.16
C LEU A 103 -18.67 3.23 13.79
N TRP A 104 -17.84 2.19 13.72
CA TRP A 104 -17.36 1.62 12.47
C TRP A 104 -17.73 0.15 12.43
N PHE A 105 -18.21 -0.29 11.26
CA PHE A 105 -18.63 -1.65 11.00
C PHE A 105 -17.81 -2.22 9.87
N SER A 106 -17.47 -3.50 9.98
CA SER A 106 -16.70 -4.16 8.94
C SER A 106 -16.90 -5.66 8.94
N SER A 107 -16.66 -6.31 7.80
CA SER A 107 -16.76 -7.76 7.67
C SER A 107 -15.53 -8.38 7.01
N ASN A 108 -15.33 -9.67 7.22
CA ASN A 108 -14.20 -10.39 6.64
C ASN A 108 -14.40 -10.69 5.15
N SER A 109 -15.60 -11.12 4.74
CA SER A 109 -15.85 -11.49 3.33
C SER A 109 -17.31 -11.37 2.87
N LEU A 110 -18.21 -10.82 3.69
CA LEU A 110 -19.65 -10.82 3.41
C LEU A 110 -20.23 -9.42 3.34
N SER A 111 -20.99 -9.14 2.28
CA SER A 111 -21.64 -7.84 2.13
C SER A 111 -22.72 -7.67 3.20
N PHE A 112 -22.85 -6.47 3.77
CA PHE A 112 -23.90 -6.14 4.71
C PHE A 112 -24.40 -4.71 4.51
N SER A 113 -25.62 -4.46 4.98
CA SER A 113 -26.22 -3.14 5.08
C SER A 113 -27.06 -3.02 6.35
N PHE A 114 -27.41 -1.78 6.69
CA PHE A 114 -28.37 -1.53 7.75
C PHE A 114 -29.80 -1.89 7.30
N ILE A 115 -30.55 -2.58 8.17
CA ILE A 115 -31.94 -2.97 7.86
C ILE A 115 -32.87 -1.76 7.87
N ASN A 116 -32.59 -0.78 8.73
CA ASN A 116 -33.35 0.46 8.83
C ASN A 116 -32.51 1.65 8.36
N ILE A 117 -33.20 2.74 8.04
CA ILE A 117 -32.56 4.03 7.83
C ILE A 117 -32.23 4.63 9.19
N TYR A 118 -30.94 4.76 9.48
CA TYR A 118 -30.45 5.48 10.65
C TYR A 118 -29.83 6.80 10.15
N PRO A 119 -30.38 7.97 10.52
CA PRO A 119 -29.95 9.25 9.96
C PRO A 119 -28.46 9.58 10.13
N THR A 120 -27.82 9.00 11.15
CA THR A 120 -26.40 9.21 11.45
C THR A 120 -25.50 8.13 10.88
N CYS A 121 -26.04 7.12 10.19
CA CYS A 121 -25.26 6.00 9.66
C CYS A 121 -25.20 6.00 8.13
N VAL A 122 -24.08 5.52 7.60
CA VAL A 122 -23.79 5.45 6.18
C VAL A 122 -23.18 4.09 5.85
N ASP A 123 -23.77 3.39 4.90
CA ASP A 123 -23.31 2.12 4.33
C ASP A 123 -23.13 2.19 2.80
N GLY A 124 -23.17 3.39 2.22
CA GLY A 124 -23.03 3.66 0.80
C GLY A 124 -24.01 4.73 0.32
N THR A 125 -24.36 4.69 -0.97
CA THR A 125 -25.47 5.46 -1.54
C THR A 125 -26.77 4.66 -1.44
N ILE A 126 -27.89 5.26 -1.86
CA ILE A 126 -29.18 4.57 -1.92
C ILE A 126 -29.10 3.36 -2.85
N ASP A 127 -28.45 3.52 -4.00
CA ASP A 127 -28.41 2.50 -5.07
C ASP A 127 -27.19 1.59 -5.00
N SER A 128 -26.18 1.92 -4.19
CA SER A 128 -24.91 1.20 -4.18
C SER A 128 -24.22 1.23 -2.82
N LYS A 129 -24.14 0.07 -2.19
CA LYS A 129 -23.56 -0.14 -0.86
C LYS A 129 -22.05 -0.34 -0.90
N PHE A 130 -21.37 -0.03 0.19
CA PHE A 130 -19.93 -0.28 0.38
C PHE A 130 -19.59 -1.77 0.51
N LYS A 131 -20.60 -2.63 0.75
CA LYS A 131 -20.49 -4.08 0.97
C LYS A 131 -19.87 -4.44 2.32
N TYR A 132 -18.61 -4.14 2.55
CA TYR A 132 -17.87 -4.67 3.72
C TYR A 132 -17.57 -3.61 4.79
N PHE A 133 -18.18 -2.43 4.68
CA PHE A 133 -17.91 -1.29 5.55
C PHE A 133 -19.16 -0.46 5.75
N ALA A 134 -19.36 0.03 6.96
CA ALA A 134 -20.34 1.07 7.25
C ALA A 134 -19.88 1.85 8.48
N TYR A 135 -20.49 2.99 8.73
CA TYR A 135 -20.15 3.79 9.91
C TYR A 135 -21.33 4.61 10.39
N CYS A 136 -21.25 5.11 11.62
CA CYS A 136 -22.20 6.08 12.16
C CYS A 136 -21.47 7.22 12.87
N ASN A 137 -21.93 8.46 12.61
CA ASN A 137 -21.54 9.68 13.32
C ASN A 137 -20.02 10.01 13.28
N THR A 138 -19.31 9.65 12.21
CA THR A 138 -17.83 9.76 12.15
C THR A 138 -17.33 11.16 11.84
N ASP A 139 -18.06 11.91 11.00
CA ASP A 139 -17.75 13.28 10.62
C ASP A 139 -17.70 14.21 11.83
N LEU A 140 -18.71 14.10 12.71
CA LEU A 140 -18.79 14.85 13.96
C LEU A 140 -17.63 14.51 14.89
N PHE A 141 -17.27 13.22 14.99
CA PHE A 141 -16.16 12.78 15.83
C PHE A 141 -14.81 13.29 15.36
N PHE A 142 -14.46 13.09 14.08
CA PHE A 142 -13.18 13.54 13.57
C PHE A 142 -13.05 15.07 13.62
N SER A 143 -14.07 15.79 13.15
CA SER A 143 -14.05 17.26 13.20
C SER A 143 -13.94 17.80 14.62
N THR A 144 -14.61 17.18 15.60
CA THR A 144 -14.53 17.59 17.01
C THR A 144 -13.19 17.21 17.64
N ALA A 145 -12.68 16.00 17.40
CA ALA A 145 -11.39 15.55 17.91
C ALA A 145 -10.26 16.50 17.48
N LEU A 146 -10.24 16.87 16.19
CA LEU A 146 -9.27 17.81 15.64
C LEU A 146 -9.46 19.22 16.21
N LYS A 147 -10.70 19.72 16.31
CA LYS A 147 -11.00 21.04 16.88
C LYS A 147 -10.61 21.15 18.35
N LEU A 148 -10.77 20.09 19.14
CA LEU A 148 -10.39 20.05 20.55
C LEU A 148 -8.88 19.88 20.76
N ASN A 149 -8.14 19.55 19.70
CA ASN A 149 -6.73 19.17 19.73
C ASN A 149 -6.50 18.03 20.74
N VAL A 150 -7.25 16.94 20.57
CA VAL A 150 -7.06 15.72 21.39
C VAL A 150 -5.60 15.28 21.29
N ASN A 151 -5.07 14.72 22.39
CA ASN A 151 -3.67 14.32 22.44
C ASN A 151 -3.43 13.04 21.61
N ILE A 152 -3.18 13.22 20.32
CA ILE A 152 -2.83 12.14 19.39
C ILE A 152 -1.34 11.86 19.54
N ILE A 153 -0.98 10.60 19.76
CA ILE A 153 0.43 10.20 19.84
C ILE A 153 1.07 10.28 18.46
N GLU A 154 2.14 11.05 18.32
CA GLU A 154 2.88 11.15 17.06
C GLU A 154 3.68 9.87 16.76
N LEU A 155 3.71 9.51 15.47
CA LEU A 155 4.54 8.42 14.97
C LEU A 155 5.99 8.88 14.81
N LYS A 156 6.95 7.99 15.11
CA LYS A 156 8.36 8.24 14.78
C LYS A 156 8.52 8.43 13.27
N LYS A 157 9.53 9.19 12.85
CA LYS A 157 9.75 9.56 11.44
C LYS A 157 9.76 8.35 10.48
N ASN A 158 10.40 7.26 10.88
CA ASN A 158 10.53 6.01 10.11
C ASN A 158 9.31 5.07 10.20
N CYS A 159 8.31 5.40 11.02
CA CYS A 159 7.09 4.62 11.16
C CYS A 159 6.05 5.07 10.14
N PRO A 160 5.52 4.17 9.31
CA PRO A 160 4.45 4.52 8.39
C PRO A 160 3.14 4.74 9.17
N SER A 161 2.26 5.62 8.68
CA SER A 161 0.84 5.57 9.08
C SER A 161 0.04 4.67 8.15
N ILE A 162 -1.26 4.52 8.42
CA ILE A 162 -2.22 3.82 7.55
C ILE A 162 -2.38 4.50 6.16
N ARG A 163 -1.90 5.75 6.00
CA ARG A 163 -1.94 6.53 4.74
C ARG A 163 -0.58 6.76 4.11
N SER A 164 0.47 6.11 4.59
CA SER A 164 1.80 6.20 3.97
C SER A 164 1.90 5.25 2.79
N PHE A 165 2.48 5.68 1.65
CA PHE A 165 2.82 4.77 0.55
C PHE A 165 3.94 3.78 0.91
N SER A 166 4.61 3.97 2.06
CA SER A 166 5.53 2.99 2.64
C SER A 166 4.79 1.76 3.22
N PHE A 167 3.48 1.84 3.43
CA PHE A 167 2.64 0.77 3.93
C PHE A 167 1.46 0.51 2.99
N ILE A 168 1.37 -0.70 2.42
CA ILE A 168 0.25 -1.05 1.56
C ILE A 168 -0.92 -1.58 2.38
N ASN A 169 -2.02 -0.84 2.30
CA ASN A 169 -3.34 -1.37 2.60
C ASN A 169 -4.10 -1.64 1.30
N GLU A 170 -4.06 -2.89 0.83
CA GLU A 170 -4.68 -3.38 -0.43
C GLU A 170 -6.14 -2.92 -0.59
N TYR A 171 -6.89 -2.93 0.50
CA TYR A 171 -8.21 -2.34 0.61
C TYR A 171 -8.17 -1.35 1.77
N GLN A 172 -8.03 -0.09 1.42
CA GLN A 172 -7.79 0.95 2.38
C GLN A 172 -8.99 1.17 3.33
N SER A 173 -8.73 1.04 4.64
CA SER A 173 -9.55 1.53 5.77
C SER A 173 -10.99 1.07 5.88
N TYR A 174 -11.21 -0.23 5.69
CA TYR A 174 -12.54 -0.81 5.83
C TYR A 174 -12.69 -1.75 7.03
N LYS A 175 -11.62 -2.08 7.75
CA LYS A 175 -11.63 -3.12 8.79
C LYS A 175 -11.31 -2.54 10.17
N THR A 176 -12.19 -2.78 11.12
CA THR A 176 -11.98 -2.43 12.53
C THR A 176 -11.03 -3.42 13.21
N LEU A 177 -10.55 -3.08 14.42
CA LEU A 177 -9.66 -3.94 15.21
C LEU A 177 -10.41 -4.76 16.28
N SER A 178 -11.75 -4.75 16.22
CA SER A 178 -12.61 -5.50 17.12
C SER A 178 -12.47 -7.01 16.94
N SER A 179 -12.78 -7.72 18.02
CA SER A 179 -12.77 -9.18 18.09
C SER A 179 -13.77 -9.66 19.16
N TYR A 180 -14.21 -10.91 19.02
CA TYR A 180 -15.14 -11.54 19.96
C TYR A 180 -14.63 -12.90 20.43
N LEU A 181 -15.23 -13.40 21.51
CA LEU A 181 -15.01 -14.76 22.01
C LEU A 181 -16.20 -15.62 21.59
N ILE A 182 -15.91 -16.80 21.06
CA ILE A 182 -16.91 -17.82 20.74
C ILE A 182 -16.64 -19.05 21.60
N THR A 183 -17.65 -19.52 22.32
CA THR A 183 -17.59 -20.76 23.10
C THR A 183 -17.82 -21.98 22.20
N ASP A 184 -17.52 -23.18 22.70
CA ASP A 184 -17.86 -24.46 22.07
C ASP A 184 -19.36 -24.62 21.76
N LYS A 185 -20.23 -23.97 22.54
CA LYS A 185 -21.68 -23.91 22.34
C LYS A 185 -22.14 -22.86 21.33
N LEU A 186 -21.21 -22.24 20.58
CA LEU A 186 -21.50 -21.17 19.61
C LEU A 186 -22.17 -19.95 20.26
N LYS A 187 -21.87 -19.69 21.53
CA LYS A 187 -22.27 -18.46 22.23
C LYS A 187 -21.16 -17.44 22.14
N VAL A 188 -21.51 -16.16 22.16
CA VAL A 188 -20.61 -15.04 21.89
C VAL A 188 -20.50 -14.12 23.10
N ALA A 189 -19.30 -13.63 23.38
CA ALA A 189 -19.04 -12.60 24.36
C ALA A 189 -18.06 -11.55 23.82
N GLN A 190 -18.04 -10.36 24.43
CA GLN A 190 -17.00 -9.37 24.17
C GLN A 190 -15.62 -9.96 24.49
N ASN A 191 -14.62 -9.63 23.67
CA ASN A 191 -13.23 -9.99 23.93
C ASN A 191 -12.61 -9.06 24.99
N LEU A 192 -12.94 -9.32 26.25
CA LEU A 192 -12.38 -8.67 27.44
C LEU A 192 -11.54 -9.67 28.23
N GLN A 193 -10.52 -9.19 28.94
CA GLN A 193 -9.64 -10.06 29.74
C GLN A 193 -10.43 -10.85 30.79
N LYS A 194 -11.39 -10.21 31.46
CA LYS A 194 -12.27 -10.87 32.42
C LYS A 194 -13.12 -11.98 31.79
N ASN A 195 -13.64 -11.77 30.58
CA ASN A 195 -14.45 -12.78 29.89
C ASN A 195 -13.58 -13.98 29.50
N ARG A 196 -12.34 -13.75 29.06
CA ARG A 196 -11.37 -14.84 28.82
C ARG A 196 -11.06 -15.66 30.07
N ASN A 197 -11.04 -15.02 31.25
CA ASN A 197 -10.77 -15.70 32.51
C ASN A 197 -11.99 -16.51 33.01
N ILE A 198 -13.21 -16.12 32.63
CA ILE A 198 -14.46 -16.80 33.01
C ILE A 198 -14.77 -17.95 32.05
N LEU A 199 -14.54 -17.75 30.75
CA LEU A 199 -14.93 -18.69 29.71
C LEU A 199 -13.86 -19.77 29.51
N ASN A 200 -14.24 -21.02 29.71
CA ASN A 200 -13.43 -22.18 29.36
C ASN A 200 -13.54 -22.44 27.85
N THR A 201 -12.44 -22.85 27.20
CA THR A 201 -12.39 -23.23 25.78
C THR A 201 -13.04 -22.21 24.84
N ILE A 202 -12.26 -21.21 24.44
CA ILE A 202 -12.71 -20.11 23.58
C ILE A 202 -11.99 -20.10 22.24
N THR A 203 -12.72 -19.78 21.18
CA THR A 203 -12.15 -19.33 19.91
C THR A 203 -12.23 -17.82 19.85
N VAL A 204 -11.11 -17.16 19.54
CA VAL A 204 -11.12 -15.73 19.25
C VAL A 204 -11.43 -15.54 17.78
N ILE A 205 -12.51 -14.82 17.49
CA ILE A 205 -12.83 -14.40 16.14
C ILE A 205 -12.38 -12.96 15.98
N GLU A 206 -11.50 -12.74 15.01
CA GLU A 206 -10.92 -11.43 14.74
C GLU A 206 -11.27 -10.98 13.34
N ASN A 207 -11.25 -9.67 13.16
CA ASN A 207 -11.34 -9.07 11.85
C ASN A 207 -10.00 -9.21 11.11
N THR A 208 -9.70 -10.44 10.69
CA THR A 208 -8.38 -10.87 10.19
C THR A 208 -7.96 -10.21 8.87
N ASN A 209 -6.66 -10.22 8.56
CA ASN A 209 -6.08 -9.93 7.25
C ASN A 209 -6.37 -8.53 6.67
N ASP A 210 -6.23 -7.48 7.47
CA ASP A 210 -6.43 -6.10 7.02
C ASP A 210 -5.18 -5.21 7.14
N GLY A 211 -5.32 -3.95 6.72
CA GLY A 211 -4.29 -2.94 6.92
C GLY A 211 -4.12 -2.46 8.36
N ASN A 212 -5.19 -2.32 9.15
CA ASN A 212 -5.06 -1.77 10.50
C ASN A 212 -4.32 -2.74 11.42
N LYS A 213 -4.69 -4.03 11.43
CA LYS A 213 -4.03 -5.08 12.22
C LYS A 213 -2.60 -5.30 11.74
N LEU A 214 -2.38 -5.38 10.43
CA LEU A 214 -1.02 -5.49 9.88
C LEU A 214 -0.14 -4.31 10.32
N LEU A 215 -0.68 -3.09 10.31
CA LEU A 215 0.06 -1.91 10.73
C LEU A 215 0.42 -1.99 12.21
N VAL A 216 -0.56 -2.20 13.09
CA VAL A 216 -0.37 -2.03 14.53
C VAL A 216 0.26 -3.25 15.22
N ASP A 217 -0.12 -4.47 14.82
CA ASP A 217 0.33 -5.71 15.47
C ASP A 217 1.63 -6.25 14.88
N TYR A 218 1.99 -5.84 13.66
CA TYR A 218 3.18 -6.39 12.98
C TYR A 218 4.18 -5.32 12.58
N VAL A 219 3.80 -4.36 11.73
CA VAL A 219 4.77 -3.37 11.20
C VAL A 219 5.26 -2.43 12.31
N HIS A 220 4.34 -1.87 13.10
CA HIS A 220 4.71 -1.02 14.23
C HIS A 220 5.48 -1.78 15.30
N GLN A 221 5.14 -3.04 15.56
CA GLN A 221 5.86 -3.86 16.53
C GLN A 221 7.29 -4.15 16.05
N ALA A 222 7.46 -4.59 14.79
CA ALA A 222 8.76 -4.86 14.20
C ALA A 222 9.68 -3.62 14.20
N LEU A 223 9.11 -2.45 13.91
CA LEU A 223 9.85 -1.18 13.85
C LEU A 223 9.90 -0.42 15.18
N SER A 224 9.36 -0.99 16.27
CA SER A 224 9.26 -0.33 17.58
C SER A 224 8.62 1.06 17.51
N CYS A 225 7.53 1.18 16.75
CA CYS A 225 6.76 2.39 16.56
C CYS A 225 5.81 2.66 17.73
N ASN A 226 5.48 3.94 17.92
CA ASN A 226 4.48 4.37 18.90
C ASN A 226 3.08 4.32 18.26
N THR A 227 2.41 3.16 18.33
CA THR A 227 1.01 3.05 17.93
C THR A 227 0.14 3.92 18.84
N PHE A 228 -0.74 4.75 18.26
CA PHE A 228 -1.72 5.47 19.07
C PHE A 228 -2.77 4.48 19.57
N LYS A 229 -2.82 4.33 20.89
CA LYS A 229 -3.77 3.51 21.59
C LYS A 229 -4.41 4.36 22.68
N VAL A 230 -5.66 4.06 22.98
CA VAL A 230 -6.40 4.70 24.08
C VAL A 230 -7.00 3.64 24.96
N LEU A 231 -7.49 4.03 26.14
CA LEU A 231 -8.10 3.07 27.06
C LEU A 231 -9.36 2.46 26.44
N ASP A 232 -9.52 1.16 26.64
CA ASP A 232 -10.82 0.52 26.55
C ASP A 232 -11.75 1.13 27.61
N ASN A 233 -13.01 1.35 27.27
CA ASN A 233 -13.98 2.02 28.14
C ASN A 233 -14.45 1.11 29.30
N ILE A 234 -14.17 -0.19 29.25
CA ILE A 234 -14.58 -1.20 30.24
C ILE A 234 -13.40 -1.76 31.03
N GLU A 235 -12.21 -1.84 30.44
CA GLU A 235 -11.01 -2.38 31.08
C GLU A 235 -9.80 -1.45 30.98
N ASN A 236 -8.92 -1.49 31.97
CA ASN A 236 -7.71 -0.65 31.99
C ASN A 236 -6.61 -1.19 31.06
N VAL A 237 -6.94 -1.33 29.78
CA VAL A 237 -6.07 -1.85 28.71
C VAL A 237 -6.10 -0.86 27.55
N LEU A 238 -4.93 -0.56 26.99
CA LEU A 238 -4.82 0.30 25.82
C LEU A 238 -5.12 -0.48 24.53
N LYS A 239 -6.07 0.00 23.73
CA LYS A 239 -6.46 -0.60 22.45
C LYS A 239 -6.17 0.35 21.28
N PRO A 240 -5.60 -0.16 20.17
CA PRO A 240 -5.61 0.55 18.89
C PRO A 240 -7.02 0.50 18.28
N SER A 241 -7.25 1.33 17.28
CA SER A 241 -8.53 1.41 16.58
C SER A 241 -8.33 1.91 15.15
N LEU A 242 -9.28 1.61 14.26
CA LEU A 242 -9.28 2.16 12.89
C LEU A 242 -9.19 3.69 12.93
N ALA A 243 -10.06 4.35 13.68
CA ALA A 243 -10.11 5.82 13.67
C ALA A 243 -8.90 6.46 14.36
N LEU A 244 -8.28 5.78 15.33
CA LEU A 244 -7.01 6.24 15.91
C LEU A 244 -5.88 6.21 14.87
N ASN A 245 -5.84 5.19 14.02
CA ASN A 245 -4.88 5.11 12.93
C ASN A 245 -5.10 6.23 11.89
N GLU A 246 -6.37 6.57 11.61
CA GLU A 246 -6.71 7.70 10.73
C GLU A 246 -6.31 9.05 11.35
N LEU A 247 -6.49 9.24 12.66
CA LEU A 247 -6.02 10.44 13.37
C LEU A 247 -4.50 10.58 13.35
N GLN A 248 -3.74 9.48 13.55
CA GLN A 248 -2.28 9.51 13.41
C GLN A 248 -1.85 9.85 11.97
N ALA A 249 -2.54 9.29 10.97
CA ALA A 249 -2.27 9.60 9.57
C ALA A 249 -2.54 11.07 9.22
N TYR A 250 -3.63 11.63 9.76
CA TYR A 250 -3.96 13.05 9.61
C TYR A 250 -2.80 13.94 10.12
N LEU A 251 -2.26 13.66 11.32
CA LEU A 251 -1.12 14.43 11.84
C LEU A 251 0.14 14.33 10.98
N ARG A 252 0.34 13.21 10.28
CA ARG A 252 1.48 13.04 9.38
C ARG A 252 1.32 13.74 8.02
N ASN A 253 0.11 14.19 7.68
CA ASN A 253 -0.25 14.66 6.35
C ASN A 253 0.07 13.63 5.25
N ASP A 254 -0.04 12.34 5.58
CA ASP A 254 0.20 11.25 4.63
C ASP A 254 -0.99 11.14 3.66
N THR A 255 -0.72 10.90 2.36
CA THR A 255 -1.70 11.11 1.27
C THR A 255 -2.04 9.88 0.43
N ALA A 256 -1.71 8.66 0.88
CA ALA A 256 -2.20 7.43 0.23
C ALA A 256 -3.69 7.24 0.55
N TYR A 257 -4.53 8.09 -0.06
CA TYR A 257 -5.97 8.13 0.13
C TYR A 257 -6.70 7.09 -0.70
N VAL A 258 -7.96 6.84 -0.34
CA VAL A 258 -8.82 5.89 -1.03
C VAL A 258 -9.08 6.40 -2.43
N MET A 259 -9.01 5.52 -3.43
CA MET A 259 -9.26 5.80 -4.84
C MET A 259 -10.59 5.21 -5.30
N GLU A 260 -11.11 5.72 -6.42
CA GLU A 260 -12.35 5.28 -7.04
C GLU A 260 -12.34 3.80 -7.49
N LEU A 261 -11.16 3.25 -7.83
CA LEU A 261 -10.99 1.83 -8.19
C LEU A 261 -11.04 0.88 -6.99
N ASN A 262 -11.19 1.40 -5.77
CA ASN A 262 -11.39 0.55 -4.61
C ASN A 262 -12.71 -0.26 -4.80
N PRO A 263 -12.71 -1.59 -4.57
CA PRO A 263 -13.89 -2.43 -4.81
C PRO A 263 -15.08 -2.14 -3.90
N MET A 264 -14.91 -1.36 -2.82
CA MET A 264 -16.03 -0.84 -2.02
C MET A 264 -16.73 0.32 -2.72
N ILE A 265 -16.03 1.04 -3.59
CA ILE A 265 -16.48 2.26 -4.24
C ILE A 265 -17.08 1.94 -5.61
N LEU A 266 -16.36 1.14 -6.41
CA LEU A 266 -16.78 0.72 -7.77
C LEU A 266 -16.94 1.91 -8.73
N SER A 267 -15.98 2.84 -8.74
CA SER A 267 -15.97 4.02 -9.61
C SER A 267 -17.16 4.99 -9.41
N ASP A 268 -17.86 4.92 -8.28
CA ASP A 268 -18.90 5.86 -7.90
C ASP A 268 -18.30 7.01 -7.05
N ASN A 269 -18.30 8.21 -7.61
CA ASN A 269 -17.74 9.40 -6.95
C ASN A 269 -18.50 9.79 -5.66
N ASN A 270 -19.82 9.59 -5.61
CA ASN A 270 -20.58 9.89 -4.39
C ASN A 270 -20.22 8.91 -3.28
N LYS A 271 -20.07 7.63 -3.61
CA LYS A 271 -19.53 6.63 -2.66
C LYS A 271 -18.13 6.97 -2.22
N LEU A 272 -17.26 7.42 -3.13
CA LEU A 272 -15.90 7.82 -2.76
C LEU A 272 -15.92 8.91 -1.68
N LYS A 273 -16.72 9.95 -1.87
CA LYS A 273 -16.85 11.05 -0.90
C LYS A 273 -17.37 10.56 0.45
N LEU A 274 -18.44 9.77 0.45
CA LEU A 274 -18.99 9.18 1.68
C LEU A 274 -17.96 8.30 2.39
N TYR A 275 -17.27 7.43 1.64
CA TYR A 275 -16.25 6.57 2.22
C TYR A 275 -15.13 7.37 2.86
N ARG A 276 -14.65 8.43 2.19
CA ARG A 276 -13.62 9.34 2.69
C ARG A 276 -14.05 10.05 3.98
N ILE A 277 -15.32 10.48 4.08
CA ILE A 277 -15.89 11.04 5.32
C ILE A 277 -15.82 10.03 6.47
N GLY A 278 -16.13 8.76 6.19
CA GLY A 278 -16.07 7.66 7.16
C GLY A 278 -14.70 7.45 7.81
N VAL A 279 -13.62 7.89 7.15
CA VAL A 279 -12.23 7.61 7.54
C VAL A 279 -11.35 8.87 7.55
N ASN A 280 -11.96 10.04 7.77
CA ASN A 280 -11.28 11.33 7.90
C ASN A 280 -10.35 11.73 6.73
N GLN A 281 -10.75 11.40 5.49
CA GLN A 281 -10.02 11.80 4.30
C GLN A 281 -10.62 13.04 3.63
N PRO A 282 -9.81 13.86 2.94
CA PRO A 282 -10.34 14.99 2.20
C PRO A 282 -11.22 14.52 1.02
N ILE A 283 -12.48 14.96 1.00
CA ILE A 283 -13.50 14.47 0.06
C ILE A 283 -13.16 14.76 -1.40
N ASP A 284 -12.62 15.95 -1.70
CA ASP A 284 -12.37 16.43 -3.06
C ASP A 284 -10.88 16.41 -3.42
N TYR A 285 -10.06 15.56 -2.77
CA TYR A 285 -8.65 15.42 -3.12
C TYR A 285 -8.49 14.77 -4.51
N PRO A 286 -7.89 15.47 -5.49
CA PRO A 286 -7.69 14.91 -6.82
C PRO A 286 -6.54 13.89 -6.78
N ILE A 287 -6.82 12.66 -7.22
CA ILE A 287 -5.77 11.63 -7.34
C ILE A 287 -5.44 11.44 -8.81
N ILE A 288 -4.18 11.70 -9.15
CA ILE A 288 -3.63 11.37 -10.46
C ILE A 288 -3.07 9.94 -10.36
N PHE A 289 -3.72 8.99 -11.05
CA PHE A 289 -3.39 7.56 -10.95
C PHE A 289 -1.92 7.24 -11.23
N SER A 290 -1.31 7.86 -12.24
CA SER A 290 0.11 7.65 -12.56
C SER A 290 1.00 8.04 -11.38
N ASN A 291 0.74 9.20 -10.76
CA ASN A 291 1.50 9.67 -9.60
C ASN A 291 1.28 8.76 -8.39
N TYR A 292 0.04 8.35 -8.13
CA TYR A 292 -0.27 7.43 -7.03
C TYR A 292 0.50 6.11 -7.19
N CYS A 293 0.48 5.52 -8.39
CA CYS A 293 1.20 4.29 -8.68
C CYS A 293 2.73 4.45 -8.60
N VAL A 294 3.27 5.60 -9.02
CA VAL A 294 4.70 5.91 -8.85
C VAL A 294 5.06 6.03 -7.38
N SER A 295 4.30 6.77 -6.56
CA SER A 295 4.52 6.87 -5.11
C SER A 295 4.41 5.50 -4.43
N LEU A 296 3.38 4.71 -4.77
CA LEU A 296 3.21 3.35 -4.27
C LEU A 296 4.45 2.48 -4.58
N ALA A 297 4.95 2.49 -5.83
CA ALA A 297 6.14 1.74 -6.20
C ALA A 297 7.40 2.22 -5.46
N GLU A 298 7.69 3.52 -5.53
CA GLU A 298 8.97 4.06 -5.05
C GLU A 298 9.07 4.04 -3.53
N GLU A 299 8.02 4.47 -2.83
CA GLU A 299 8.04 4.56 -1.36
C GLU A 299 7.98 3.18 -0.71
N THR A 300 7.13 2.27 -1.19
CA THR A 300 7.11 0.88 -0.69
C THR A 300 8.48 0.22 -0.89
N LYS A 301 9.04 0.32 -2.11
CA LYS A 301 10.34 -0.28 -2.44
C LYS A 301 11.42 0.22 -1.48
N MET A 302 11.52 1.53 -1.30
CA MET A 302 12.49 2.14 -0.40
C MET A 302 12.28 1.73 1.05
N PHE A 303 11.02 1.68 1.51
CA PHE A 303 10.69 1.26 2.86
C PHE A 303 11.10 -0.20 3.13
N MET A 304 10.72 -1.12 2.24
CA MET A 304 11.05 -2.53 2.37
C MET A 304 12.57 -2.77 2.30
N TYR A 305 13.27 -2.04 1.43
CA TYR A 305 14.73 -2.13 1.33
C TYR A 305 15.40 -1.65 2.63
N ASN A 306 15.03 -0.48 3.13
CA ASN A 306 15.64 0.10 4.34
C ASN A 306 15.34 -0.69 5.62
N ASN A 307 14.26 -1.47 5.62
CA ASN A 307 13.86 -2.30 6.77
C ASN A 307 14.00 -3.80 6.48
N TYR A 308 14.76 -4.19 5.45
CA TYR A 308 14.85 -5.57 5.00
C TYR A 308 15.23 -6.53 6.13
N ASP A 309 16.29 -6.21 6.86
CA ASP A 309 16.82 -7.06 7.94
C ASP A 309 15.80 -7.25 9.07
N ILE A 310 15.05 -6.19 9.40
CA ILE A 310 14.04 -6.24 10.46
C ILE A 310 12.81 -7.04 10.00
N LEU A 311 12.30 -6.74 8.80
CA LEU A 311 11.06 -7.33 8.29
C LEU A 311 11.23 -8.79 7.86
N SER A 312 12.43 -9.20 7.44
CA SER A 312 12.71 -10.57 6.97
C SER A 312 12.82 -11.60 8.10
N VAL A 313 13.13 -11.17 9.32
CA VAL A 313 13.18 -12.04 10.51
C VAL A 313 11.88 -12.01 11.33
N TYR A 314 11.01 -11.04 11.08
CA TYR A 314 9.74 -10.93 11.80
C TYR A 314 8.71 -11.94 11.28
N LYS A 315 7.91 -12.52 12.18
CA LYS A 315 6.91 -13.55 11.82
C LYS A 315 5.88 -12.98 10.84
N SER A 316 5.51 -13.79 9.85
CA SER A 316 4.38 -13.48 8.97
C SER A 316 3.06 -13.43 9.75
N PRO A 317 2.16 -12.47 9.45
CA PRO A 317 0.78 -12.49 9.93
C PRO A 317 0.00 -13.74 9.55
N ASP A 318 0.32 -14.33 8.40
CA ASP A 318 -0.28 -15.57 7.93
C ASP A 318 0.83 -16.48 7.36
N GLN A 319 1.12 -17.56 8.07
CA GLN A 319 2.19 -18.51 7.71
C GLN A 319 1.82 -19.38 6.50
N TYR A 320 0.55 -19.44 6.10
CA TYR A 320 0.10 -20.13 4.89
C TYR A 320 0.19 -19.24 3.65
N VAL A 321 0.47 -17.95 3.82
CA VAL A 321 0.60 -16.99 2.72
C VAL A 321 2.06 -16.58 2.52
N ALA A 322 2.80 -16.36 3.61
CA ALA A 322 4.17 -15.89 3.58
C ALA A 322 5.00 -16.43 4.75
N SER A 323 6.30 -16.55 4.52
CA SER A 323 7.26 -17.03 5.53
C SER A 323 7.60 -15.99 6.61
N ASN A 324 7.63 -14.70 6.25
CA ASN A 324 7.97 -13.58 7.13
C ASN A 324 7.18 -12.31 6.79
N LEU A 325 7.32 -11.28 7.62
CA LEU A 325 6.59 -10.02 7.44
C LEU A 325 6.98 -9.32 6.12
N LEU A 326 8.26 -9.34 5.72
CA LEU A 326 8.71 -8.76 4.46
C LEU A 326 8.00 -9.39 3.25
N THR A 327 7.96 -10.72 3.19
CA THR A 327 7.30 -11.47 2.12
C THR A 327 5.79 -11.24 2.13
N TYR A 328 5.17 -11.18 3.32
CA TYR A 328 3.75 -10.85 3.44
C TYR A 328 3.42 -9.46 2.89
N MET A 329 4.20 -8.43 3.28
CA MET A 329 4.01 -7.07 2.78
C MET A 329 4.27 -6.98 1.27
N ALA A 330 5.26 -7.72 0.74
CA ALA A 330 5.52 -7.79 -0.70
C ALA A 330 4.34 -8.40 -1.47
N ILE A 331 3.70 -9.46 -0.96
CA ILE A 331 2.49 -10.04 -1.57
C ILE A 331 1.39 -8.98 -1.65
N ARG A 332 1.15 -8.23 -0.57
CA ARG A 332 0.14 -7.17 -0.56
C ARG A 332 0.46 -6.03 -1.52
N PHE A 333 1.73 -5.65 -1.65
CA PHE A 333 2.16 -4.68 -2.66
C PHE A 333 1.77 -5.14 -4.07
N ILE A 334 2.11 -6.38 -4.42
CA ILE A 334 1.82 -6.95 -5.74
C ILE A 334 0.32 -6.99 -6.01
N ASN A 335 -0.48 -7.43 -5.03
CA ASN A 335 -1.93 -7.45 -5.19
C ASN A 335 -2.49 -6.04 -5.42
N ALA A 336 -2.08 -5.05 -4.61
CA ALA A 336 -2.49 -3.67 -4.79
C ALA A 336 -2.06 -3.10 -6.15
N TRP A 337 -0.82 -3.38 -6.58
CA TRP A 337 -0.31 -2.95 -7.89
C TRP A 337 -1.20 -3.42 -9.04
N TRP A 338 -1.61 -4.69 -9.02
CA TRP A 338 -2.48 -5.25 -10.06
C TRP A 338 -3.92 -4.76 -9.96
N GLN A 339 -4.47 -4.71 -8.76
CA GLN A 339 -5.84 -4.24 -8.52
C GLN A 339 -6.04 -2.79 -8.96
N LEU A 340 -5.02 -1.94 -8.73
CA LEU A 340 -5.03 -0.54 -9.13
C LEU A 340 -4.61 -0.33 -10.59
N ASN A 341 -4.38 -1.41 -11.34
CA ASN A 341 -3.90 -1.42 -12.71
C ASN A 341 -2.65 -0.53 -12.90
N CYS A 342 -1.74 -0.53 -11.92
CA CYS A 342 -0.60 0.38 -11.90
C CYS A 342 0.36 0.17 -13.06
N SER A 343 0.45 -1.05 -13.60
CA SER A 343 1.23 -1.31 -14.82
C SER A 343 0.74 -0.48 -16.00
N PHE A 344 -0.57 -0.34 -16.17
CA PHE A 344 -1.17 0.47 -17.22
C PHE A 344 -0.98 1.96 -16.95
N HIS A 345 -1.32 2.43 -15.74
CA HIS A 345 -1.30 3.86 -15.42
C HIS A 345 0.11 4.45 -15.32
N SER A 346 1.10 3.67 -14.87
CA SER A 346 2.49 4.11 -14.74
C SER A 346 3.39 3.70 -15.90
N LYS A 347 2.94 2.78 -16.77
CA LYS A 347 3.76 2.13 -17.82
C LYS A 347 5.01 1.44 -17.26
N LYS A 348 4.99 1.00 -16.01
CA LYS A 348 6.10 0.31 -15.33
C LYS A 348 5.70 -1.11 -14.95
N THR A 349 6.69 -1.95 -14.72
CA THR A 349 6.50 -3.24 -14.03
C THR A 349 6.63 -3.04 -12.52
N PRO A 350 6.03 -3.91 -11.69
CA PRO A 350 6.19 -3.81 -10.25
C PRO A 350 7.69 -3.94 -9.89
N PRO A 351 8.24 -3.03 -9.05
CA PRO A 351 9.65 -3.04 -8.65
C PRO A 351 9.99 -4.17 -7.67
N ILE A 352 9.00 -4.90 -7.18
CA ILE A 352 9.16 -5.99 -6.22
C ILE A 352 8.74 -7.30 -6.90
N LYS A 353 9.40 -8.40 -6.59
CA LYS A 353 9.05 -9.76 -7.03
C LYS A 353 9.09 -10.71 -5.84
N ILE A 354 8.37 -11.82 -5.95
CA ILE A 354 8.18 -12.79 -4.88
C ILE A 354 8.50 -14.17 -5.44
N ASN A 355 9.31 -14.93 -4.71
CA ASN A 355 9.47 -16.35 -4.97
C ASN A 355 8.57 -17.13 -4.01
N TYR A 356 7.87 -18.09 -4.57
CA TYR A 356 6.98 -18.99 -3.84
C TYR A 356 7.61 -20.38 -3.76
N ASP A 357 7.31 -21.11 -2.69
CA ASP A 357 7.62 -22.54 -2.59
C ASP A 357 6.59 -23.40 -3.37
N ASP A 358 6.77 -24.72 -3.33
CA ASP A 358 5.88 -25.68 -4.00
C ASP A 358 4.44 -25.68 -3.45
N ASN A 359 4.22 -25.11 -2.24
CA ASN A 359 2.90 -24.96 -1.63
C ASN A 359 2.24 -23.61 -1.94
N GLY A 360 2.92 -22.73 -2.69
CA GLY A 360 2.42 -21.39 -3.01
C GLY A 360 2.62 -20.37 -1.87
N ILE A 361 3.49 -20.66 -0.90
CA ILE A 361 3.84 -19.75 0.20
C ILE A 361 4.99 -18.84 -0.25
N GLY A 362 4.87 -17.53 -0.02
CA GLY A 362 5.93 -16.56 -0.32
C GLY A 362 7.15 -16.76 0.59
N VAL A 363 8.27 -17.20 0.03
CA VAL A 363 9.49 -17.54 0.79
C VAL A 363 10.62 -16.52 0.66
N SER A 364 10.61 -15.68 -0.37
CA SER A 364 11.59 -14.60 -0.48
C SER A 364 11.09 -13.43 -1.33
N THR A 365 11.61 -12.24 -1.04
CA THR A 365 11.31 -11.00 -1.75
C THR A 365 12.55 -10.50 -2.49
N ILE A 366 12.40 -10.19 -3.78
CA ILE A 366 13.40 -9.51 -4.60
C ILE A 366 12.95 -8.07 -4.81
N ILE A 367 13.77 -7.11 -4.41
CA ILE A 367 13.50 -5.68 -4.54
C ILE A 367 14.42 -5.13 -5.63
N ASN A 368 13.85 -4.73 -6.77
CA ASN A 368 14.59 -4.14 -7.88
C ASN A 368 14.90 -2.68 -7.56
N MET A 369 16.06 -2.47 -6.97
CA MET A 369 16.67 -1.14 -6.88
C MET A 369 17.21 -0.80 -8.27
N ASN A 370 16.33 -0.36 -9.18
CA ASN A 370 16.75 0.33 -10.40
C ASN A 370 17.46 1.61 -9.95
N ASN A 371 18.75 1.49 -9.73
CA ASN A 371 19.58 2.52 -9.16
C ASN A 371 19.85 3.60 -10.21
N ASN A 372 18.87 4.44 -10.54
CA ASN A 372 19.18 5.69 -11.22
C ASN A 372 20.08 6.57 -10.34
N SER A 373 20.02 6.42 -9.00
CA SER A 373 20.92 7.07 -8.05
C SER A 373 22.33 6.46 -8.03
N THR A 374 22.50 5.14 -8.16
CA THR A 374 23.86 4.55 -8.27
C THR A 374 24.43 4.70 -9.67
N ASN A 375 23.61 4.68 -10.72
CA ASN A 375 24.06 5.03 -12.07
C ASN A 375 24.50 6.50 -12.12
N LYS A 376 23.77 7.42 -11.50
CA LYS A 376 24.21 8.81 -11.36
C LYS A 376 25.50 8.94 -10.54
N LEU A 377 25.67 8.18 -9.45
CA LEU A 377 26.90 8.19 -8.65
C LEU A 377 28.09 7.53 -9.38
N ILE A 378 27.83 6.57 -10.26
CA ILE A 378 28.81 5.91 -11.13
C ILE A 378 29.19 6.86 -12.26
N GLU A 379 28.23 7.52 -12.91
CA GLU A 379 28.45 8.55 -13.93
C GLU A 379 29.24 9.73 -13.37
N GLU A 380 28.89 10.23 -12.17
CA GLU A 380 29.63 11.29 -11.48
C GLU A 380 31.08 10.85 -11.16
N LYS A 381 31.29 9.59 -10.74
CA LYS A 381 32.63 9.05 -10.48
C LYS A 381 33.43 8.80 -11.76
N GLU A 382 32.79 8.39 -12.84
CA GLU A 382 33.43 8.22 -14.15
C GLU A 382 33.80 9.57 -14.77
N GLN A 383 32.93 10.57 -14.64
CA GLN A 383 33.22 11.95 -15.04
C GLN A 383 34.42 12.51 -14.25
N GLN A 384 34.43 12.34 -12.92
CA GLN A 384 35.55 12.76 -12.08
C GLN A 384 36.87 12.04 -12.43
N LYS A 385 36.80 10.74 -12.75
CA LYS A 385 37.96 9.96 -13.21
C LYS A 385 38.49 10.48 -14.55
N ASN A 386 37.62 10.83 -15.49
CA ASN A 386 38.00 11.37 -16.80
C ASN A 386 38.62 12.78 -16.69
N GLU A 387 38.13 13.61 -15.76
CA GLU A 387 38.77 14.90 -15.46
C GLU A 387 40.20 14.73 -14.90
N ILE A 388 40.40 13.80 -13.96
CA ILE A 388 41.74 13.51 -13.39
C ILE A 388 42.70 13.00 -14.47
N ILE A 389 42.25 12.11 -15.36
CA ILE A 389 43.06 11.61 -16.48
C ILE A 389 43.46 12.76 -17.41
N THR A 390 42.51 13.65 -17.74
CA THR A 390 42.75 14.81 -18.61
C THR A 390 43.78 15.74 -17.99
N ILE A 391 43.62 16.12 -16.72
CA ILE A 391 44.58 16.95 -15.97
C ILE A 391 45.98 16.31 -15.96
N THR A 392 46.05 15.01 -15.69
CA THR A 392 47.33 14.28 -15.63
C THR A 392 48.05 14.29 -16.98
N LEU A 393 47.32 14.05 -18.08
CA LEU A 393 47.87 14.10 -19.43
C LEU A 393 48.36 15.51 -19.79
N THR A 394 47.60 16.56 -19.43
CA THR A 394 48.01 17.96 -19.64
C THR A 394 49.30 18.30 -18.90
N ILE A 395 49.46 17.83 -17.66
CA ILE A 395 50.68 18.02 -16.87
C ILE A 395 51.86 17.29 -17.52
N ILE A 396 51.70 16.02 -17.91
CA ILE A 396 52.75 15.23 -18.56
C ILE A 396 53.20 15.92 -19.86
N LEU A 397 52.25 16.37 -20.69
CA LEU A 397 52.56 17.04 -21.95
C LEU A 397 53.31 18.36 -21.72
N SER A 398 52.92 19.13 -20.69
CA SER A 398 53.59 20.36 -20.30
C SER A 398 55.03 20.11 -19.85
N VAL A 399 55.27 19.08 -19.03
CA VAL A 399 56.62 18.69 -18.58
C VAL A 399 57.48 18.25 -19.76
N LEU A 400 56.95 17.41 -20.65
CA LEU A 400 57.67 16.98 -21.86
C LEU A 400 58.03 18.18 -22.76
N THR A 401 57.13 19.14 -22.89
CA THR A 401 57.37 20.37 -23.67
C THR A 401 58.49 21.20 -23.05
N ILE A 402 58.51 21.34 -21.73
CA ILE A 402 59.59 22.05 -21.00
C ILE A 402 60.93 21.33 -21.19
N PHE A 403 60.98 20.00 -21.06
CA PHE A 403 62.19 19.22 -21.29
C PHE A 403 62.68 19.34 -22.73
N PHE A 404 61.77 19.30 -23.70
CA PHE A 404 62.10 19.45 -25.11
C PHE A 404 62.64 20.85 -25.42
N CYS A 405 61.97 21.90 -24.92
CA CYS A 405 62.44 23.28 -25.04
C CYS A 405 63.80 23.50 -24.37
N SER A 406 64.02 22.91 -23.19
CA SER A 406 65.29 23.00 -22.47
C SER A 406 66.43 22.28 -23.19
N SER A 407 66.14 21.11 -23.77
CA SER A 407 67.10 20.33 -24.58
C SER A 407 67.47 21.07 -25.87
N ILE A 408 66.47 21.64 -26.55
CA ILE A 408 66.70 22.52 -27.71
C ILE A 408 67.54 23.72 -27.31
N TYR A 409 67.18 24.42 -26.23
CA TYR A 409 67.93 25.58 -25.73
C TYR A 409 69.40 25.23 -25.43
N TRP A 410 69.65 24.07 -24.80
CA TRP A 410 70.99 23.58 -24.51
C TRP A 410 71.78 23.26 -25.79
N LEU A 411 71.16 22.58 -26.77
CA LEU A 411 71.77 22.31 -28.08
C LEU A 411 72.13 23.60 -28.83
N ILE A 412 71.26 24.61 -28.78
CA ILE A 412 71.51 25.93 -29.38
C ILE A 412 72.71 26.60 -28.72
N LYS A 413 72.73 26.63 -27.38
CA LYS A 413 73.83 27.24 -26.60
C LYS A 413 75.17 26.55 -26.88
N LYS A 414 75.18 25.23 -27.08
CA LYS A 414 76.38 24.44 -27.38
C LYS A 414 76.94 24.69 -28.78
N HIS A 415 76.11 25.06 -29.76
CA HIS A 415 76.51 25.14 -31.17
C HIS A 415 76.69 26.56 -31.74
N ASN A 416 76.55 27.62 -30.94
CA ASN A 416 76.92 29.01 -31.28
C ASN A 416 76.42 29.46 -32.68
N LYS A 417 75.23 29.03 -33.08
CA LYS A 417 74.60 29.39 -34.36
C LYS A 417 73.58 30.51 -34.18
N ASP A 418 73.55 31.39 -35.18
CA ASP A 418 72.77 32.63 -35.23
C ASP A 418 71.28 32.41 -34.88
N LEU A 419 70.82 33.05 -33.80
CA LEU A 419 69.56 32.74 -33.11
C LEU A 419 68.29 33.16 -33.87
N LYS A 420 68.42 33.95 -34.94
CA LYS A 420 67.28 34.63 -35.59
C LYS A 420 66.31 33.68 -36.28
N ASP A 421 66.81 32.71 -37.03
CA ASP A 421 65.96 31.82 -37.83
C ASP A 421 65.28 30.73 -37.00
N LEU A 422 65.97 30.25 -35.96
CA LEU A 422 65.45 29.25 -35.06
C LEU A 422 64.36 29.82 -34.13
N LYS A 423 64.49 31.09 -33.72
CA LYS A 423 63.44 31.78 -32.94
C LYS A 423 62.14 31.90 -33.77
N LYS A 424 62.24 32.20 -35.08
CA LYS A 424 61.08 32.20 -35.99
C LYS A 424 60.44 30.82 -36.15
N ALA A 425 61.25 29.76 -36.28
CA ALA A 425 60.76 28.40 -36.41
C ALA A 425 60.03 27.93 -35.13
N ILE A 426 60.62 28.17 -33.95
CA ILE A 426 60.01 27.80 -32.66
C ILE A 426 58.70 28.56 -32.43
N ILE A 427 58.65 29.87 -32.66
CA ILE A 427 57.41 30.66 -32.51
C ILE A 427 56.31 30.14 -33.45
N LYS A 428 56.66 29.80 -34.69
CA LYS A 428 55.70 29.25 -35.66
C LYS A 428 55.15 27.90 -35.18
N THR A 429 56.00 26.97 -34.75
CA THR A 429 55.56 25.66 -34.26
C THR A 429 54.74 25.75 -32.97
N PHE A 430 55.13 26.61 -32.02
CA PHE A 430 54.37 26.80 -30.78
C PHE A 430 52.99 27.41 -31.03
N SER A 431 52.88 28.37 -31.96
CA SER A 431 51.60 28.96 -32.34
C SER A 431 50.62 27.93 -32.93
N THR A 432 51.13 26.93 -33.67
CA THR A 432 50.29 25.86 -34.24
C THR A 432 49.80 24.89 -33.15
N ILE A 433 50.68 24.49 -32.23
CA ILE A 433 50.34 23.55 -31.14
C ILE A 433 49.31 24.15 -30.16
N VAL A 434 49.44 25.44 -29.83
CA VAL A 434 48.50 26.12 -28.92
C VAL A 434 47.11 26.29 -29.55
N VAL A 435 47.04 26.55 -30.86
CA VAL A 435 45.76 26.68 -31.59
C VAL A 435 45.02 25.35 -31.70
N ASP A 436 45.73 24.23 -31.85
CA ASP A 436 45.08 22.92 -31.94
C ASP A 436 44.68 22.34 -30.56
N ALA A 437 45.40 22.70 -29.49
CA ALA A 437 45.00 22.31 -28.13
C ALA A 437 43.68 22.98 -27.67
N HIS A 438 43.38 24.20 -28.13
CA HIS A 438 42.12 24.89 -27.83
C HIS A 438 40.89 24.31 -28.56
N LYS A 439 41.07 23.48 -29.60
CA LYS A 439 39.97 22.82 -30.31
C LYS A 439 39.47 21.54 -29.64
N ILE A 440 40.14 21.04 -28.59
CA ILE A 440 39.88 19.70 -28.01
C ILE A 440 38.99 19.76 -26.75
N THR A 441 38.64 20.94 -26.23
CA THR A 441 37.67 21.09 -25.13
C THR A 441 36.43 21.86 -25.57
N PRO A 442 35.29 21.20 -25.86
CA PRO A 442 34.01 21.89 -25.91
C PRO A 442 33.45 22.02 -24.50
N VAL A 443 33.31 23.26 -24.02
CA VAL A 443 32.37 23.57 -22.94
C VAL A 443 30.98 23.58 -23.56
N ASN A 444 30.22 22.51 -23.36
CA ASN A 444 28.82 22.45 -23.78
C ASN A 444 27.94 23.12 -22.73
N GLU A 445 27.54 24.35 -23.00
CA GLU A 445 26.32 24.94 -22.44
C GLU A 445 25.48 25.46 -23.60
N LYS A 446 24.51 24.64 -24.04
CA LYS A 446 23.30 25.12 -24.71
C LYS A 446 22.22 24.05 -24.69
N ILE A 447 21.21 24.30 -23.86
CA ILE A 447 19.89 23.68 -23.93
C ILE A 447 19.10 24.51 -24.93
N GLU A 448 18.59 23.87 -25.99
CA GLU A 448 17.34 24.27 -26.65
C GLU A 448 16.80 23.11 -27.50
N SER A 449 15.46 23.06 -27.56
CA SER A 449 14.60 21.98 -28.05
C SER A 449 14.55 21.89 -29.58
N ASP A 450 14.24 20.69 -30.10
CA ASP A 450 13.02 20.42 -30.89
C ASP A 450 13.08 19.03 -31.57
N ASP A 451 11.94 18.33 -31.47
CA ASP A 451 11.35 17.32 -32.37
C ASP A 451 12.17 16.14 -32.92
N ILE A 452 11.94 14.96 -32.32
CA ILE A 452 12.00 13.66 -33.02
C ILE A 452 10.63 13.01 -32.92
N LEU A 453 9.83 13.16 -33.97
CA LEU A 453 8.61 12.39 -34.20
C LEU A 453 9.00 11.02 -34.78
N ILE A 454 8.95 9.96 -33.97
CA ILE A 454 8.99 8.58 -34.47
C ILE A 454 7.57 8.19 -34.85
N GLN A 455 7.27 8.19 -36.14
CA GLN A 455 6.02 7.68 -36.68
C GLN A 455 6.08 6.14 -36.69
N ILE A 456 5.47 5.51 -35.69
CA ILE A 456 5.25 4.07 -35.66
C ILE A 456 3.98 3.78 -36.46
N ASP A 457 4.11 2.94 -37.49
CA ASP A 457 2.99 2.45 -38.28
C ASP A 457 2.14 1.48 -37.43
N TYR A 458 0.95 1.93 -37.04
CA TYR A 458 0.04 1.20 -36.17
C TYR A 458 -0.70 0.06 -36.90
N GLU A 459 -0.79 0.07 -38.23
CA GLU A 459 -1.58 -0.93 -38.96
C GLU A 459 -0.88 -2.29 -39.05
N THR A 460 0.46 -2.30 -39.11
CA THR A 460 1.25 -3.54 -39.16
C THR A 460 1.20 -4.30 -37.82
N PHE A 461 1.17 -3.58 -36.69
CA PHE A 461 1.16 -4.18 -35.35
C PHE A 461 -0.18 -4.86 -35.00
N PHE A 462 -1.31 -4.33 -35.48
CA PHE A 462 -2.62 -4.95 -35.27
C PHE A 462 -2.88 -6.17 -36.18
N SER A 463 -2.29 -6.19 -37.39
CA SER A 463 -2.35 -7.35 -38.29
C SER A 463 -1.65 -8.58 -37.68
N ASP A 464 -0.45 -8.40 -37.13
CA ASP A 464 0.36 -9.51 -36.62
C ASP A 464 -0.18 -10.07 -35.29
N THR A 465 -0.79 -9.24 -34.45
CA THR A 465 -1.43 -9.68 -33.22
C THR A 465 -2.69 -10.51 -33.48
N THR A 466 -3.48 -10.16 -34.50
CA THR A 466 -4.68 -10.93 -34.89
C THR A 466 -4.32 -12.30 -35.47
N LYS A 467 -3.23 -12.37 -36.24
CA LYS A 467 -2.71 -13.64 -36.79
C LYS A 467 -2.19 -14.56 -35.68
N LEU A 468 -1.38 -14.02 -34.76
CA LEU A 468 -0.86 -14.75 -33.62
C LEU A 468 -1.97 -15.28 -32.70
N GLN A 469 -3.04 -14.50 -32.51
CA GLN A 469 -4.19 -14.90 -31.70
C GLN A 469 -4.96 -16.07 -32.33
N LYS A 470 -5.12 -16.10 -33.66
CA LYS A 470 -5.72 -17.23 -34.38
C LYS A 470 -4.86 -18.50 -34.32
N GLU A 471 -3.54 -18.37 -34.45
CA GLU A 471 -2.61 -19.51 -34.34
C GLU A 471 -2.65 -20.14 -32.94
N ILE A 472 -2.73 -19.31 -31.88
CA ILE A 472 -2.85 -19.77 -30.49
C ILE A 472 -4.19 -20.49 -30.26
N GLU A 473 -5.31 -20.01 -30.81
CA GLU A 473 -6.61 -20.68 -30.67
C GLU A 473 -6.64 -22.03 -31.40
N GLN A 474 -6.04 -22.10 -32.59
CA GLN A 474 -5.95 -23.33 -33.36
C GLN A 474 -5.09 -24.39 -32.64
N GLU A 475 -4.01 -23.97 -31.97
CA GLU A 475 -3.18 -24.88 -31.16
C GLU A 475 -3.92 -25.38 -29.91
N LYS A 476 -4.75 -24.53 -29.27
CA LYS A 476 -5.61 -24.92 -28.14
C LYS A 476 -6.64 -25.97 -28.54
N GLU A 477 -7.32 -25.79 -29.67
CA GLU A 477 -8.26 -26.75 -30.25
C GLU A 477 -7.60 -28.11 -30.52
N ASN A 478 -6.41 -28.08 -31.15
CA ASN A 478 -5.63 -29.28 -31.44
C ASN A 478 -5.21 -30.03 -30.16
N ASN A 479 -4.80 -29.32 -29.11
CA ASN A 479 -4.44 -29.92 -27.83
C ASN A 479 -5.64 -30.49 -27.09
N LYS A 480 -6.80 -29.81 -27.13
CA LYS A 480 -8.06 -30.33 -26.58
C LYS A 480 -8.47 -31.64 -27.26
N LYS A 481 -8.35 -31.72 -28.59
CA LYS A 481 -8.62 -32.94 -29.37
C LYS A 481 -7.67 -34.09 -28.99
N LYS A 482 -6.36 -33.82 -28.83
CA LYS A 482 -5.37 -34.81 -28.38
C LYS A 482 -5.67 -35.34 -26.96
N VAL A 483 -6.09 -34.48 -26.04
CA VAL A 483 -6.48 -34.89 -24.68
C VAL A 483 -7.74 -35.76 -24.71
N TYR A 484 -8.73 -35.39 -25.53
CA TYR A 484 -9.96 -36.16 -25.67
C TYR A 484 -9.71 -37.57 -26.24
N GLU A 485 -8.86 -37.69 -27.26
CA GLU A 485 -8.45 -39.00 -27.82
C GLU A 485 -7.68 -39.85 -26.80
N ARG A 486 -6.82 -39.25 -25.97
CA ARG A 486 -6.14 -39.97 -24.87
C ARG A 486 -7.11 -40.47 -23.80
N ILE A 487 -8.14 -39.70 -23.46
CA ILE A 487 -9.18 -40.11 -22.51
C ILE A 487 -10.02 -41.25 -23.10
N LYS A 488 -10.36 -41.18 -24.38
CA LYS A 488 -11.11 -42.21 -25.09
C LYS A 488 -10.32 -43.52 -25.21
N ALA A 489 -9.01 -43.44 -25.45
CA ALA A 489 -8.11 -44.59 -25.50
C ALA A 489 -7.92 -45.28 -24.13
N LYS A 490 -8.04 -44.54 -23.01
CA LYS A 490 -7.99 -45.11 -21.65
C LYS A 490 -9.31 -45.75 -21.18
N LYS A 491 -10.42 -45.52 -21.91
CA LYS A 491 -11.75 -46.07 -21.59
C LYS A 491 -12.09 -47.34 -22.40
N LYS A 492 -11.28 -47.69 -23.39
CA LYS A 492 -11.24 -49.02 -24.01
C LYS A 492 -10.14 -49.83 -23.33
#